data_AF-A0A2L0BQA5-F1
#
_entry.id   AF-A0A2L0BQA5-F1
#
_cell.length_a   1.000
_cell.length_b   1.000
_cell.length_c   1.000
_cell.angle_alpha   90.00
_cell.angle_beta   90.00
_cell.angle_gamma   90.00
#
_symmetry.space_group_name_H-M   'P 1'
#
loop_
_entity.id
_entity.type
_entity.pdbx_description
1 polymer ?
#
loop_
_entity_poly.entity_id
_entity_poly.type
_entity_poly.pdbx_seq_one_letter_code
_entity_poly.pdbx_strand_id
1 'polypeptide(L)'
;ETLSNRYPYSCYKQVFVDEAAYDYKSYATMSILNTNLLHSAVIIDQCYITRRVMAQAIAEQFFGCFISMQNWSDMWLPKAISQYLCGLHCKKCFGNNEYREWIQSNLNNVVHYEEQYGGIILDSSQPPAPLPTAANQGGGHTKHTETQFYFSIKNLHTLSPLYIEAMYKKALLVMRMLEHRIGQELLLQVFNKQLSLATNAASQKIGSGLWIHMLISTNTFSKAI
;
A
#
# COMPACT_ATOMS: atom_id res chain seq x y z
N GLU A 1 -17.18 -6.68 -6.28
CA GLU A 1 -16.88 -7.97 -6.92
C GLU A 1 -15.48 -8.47 -6.55
N THR A 2 -14.41 -7.72 -6.83
CA THR A 2 -13.02 -8.14 -6.57
C THR A 2 -12.74 -8.64 -5.14
N LEU A 3 -13.31 -7.99 -4.13
CA LEU A 3 -13.13 -8.34 -2.71
C LEU A 3 -14.21 -9.26 -2.13
N SER A 4 -15.21 -9.70 -2.92
CA SER A 4 -16.32 -10.56 -2.44
C SER A 4 -16.97 -10.16 -1.09
N ASN A 5 -16.79 -8.91 -0.65
CA ASN A 5 -17.17 -8.41 0.66
C ASN A 5 -17.89 -7.07 0.50
N ARG A 6 -18.77 -6.77 1.44
CA ARG A 6 -19.50 -5.51 1.47
C ARG A 6 -18.57 -4.40 1.96
N TYR A 7 -18.93 -3.17 1.62
CA TYR A 7 -18.25 -2.01 2.18
C TYR A 7 -18.39 -2.02 3.72
N PRO A 8 -17.31 -1.84 4.48
CA PRO A 8 -17.30 -2.06 5.94
C PRO A 8 -18.09 -1.03 6.74
N TYR A 9 -18.47 0.09 6.12
CA TYR A 9 -19.22 1.15 6.78
C TYR A 9 -20.63 1.32 6.20
N SER A 10 -21.47 2.08 6.89
CA SER A 10 -22.87 2.31 6.49
C SER A 10 -23.05 3.20 5.26
N CYS A 11 -22.13 4.15 5.03
CA CYS A 11 -22.20 5.10 3.93
C CYS A 11 -20.81 5.54 3.49
N TYR A 12 -20.73 6.05 2.26
CA TYR A 12 -19.53 6.67 1.69
C TYR A 12 -19.83 8.14 1.38
N LYS A 13 -18.99 9.03 1.90
CA LYS A 13 -19.03 10.48 1.69
C LYS A 13 -17.79 10.89 0.89
N GLN A 14 -17.98 11.78 -0.07
CA GLN A 14 -16.91 12.30 -0.91
C GLN A 14 -16.98 13.82 -0.88
N VAL A 15 -15.88 14.47 -0.50
CA VAL A 15 -15.81 15.92 -0.34
C VAL A 15 -14.66 16.45 -1.18
N PHE A 16 -14.96 17.44 -2.02
CA PHE A 16 -13.95 18.16 -2.77
C PHE A 16 -13.63 19.48 -2.05
N VAL A 17 -12.35 19.69 -1.76
CA VAL A 17 -11.86 20.84 -0.99
C VAL A 17 -10.83 21.57 -1.84
N ASP A 18 -10.99 22.89 -1.92
CA ASP A 18 -10.04 23.76 -2.60
C ASP A 18 -8.78 23.93 -1.76
N GLU A 19 -7.62 24.10 -2.41
CA GLU A 19 -6.31 24.21 -1.74
C GLU A 19 -5.93 23.00 -0.85
N ALA A 20 -6.39 21.80 -1.18
CA ALA A 20 -5.95 20.58 -0.50
C ALA A 20 -4.45 20.32 -0.73
N ALA A 21 -3.70 20.05 0.35
CA ALA A 21 -2.26 19.77 0.30
C ALA A 21 -1.90 18.48 -0.46
N TYR A 22 -2.88 17.59 -0.66
CA TYR A 22 -2.74 16.31 -1.37
C TYR A 22 -3.91 16.13 -2.32
N ASP A 23 -3.72 15.36 -3.40
CA ASP A 23 -4.80 15.04 -4.34
C ASP A 23 -5.98 14.32 -3.67
N TYR A 24 -5.67 13.44 -2.71
CA TYR A 24 -6.66 12.73 -1.93
C TYR A 24 -6.15 12.36 -0.54
N LYS A 25 -7.10 12.24 0.39
CA LYS A 25 -6.88 11.61 1.70
C LYS A 25 -8.10 10.80 2.11
N SER A 26 -7.85 9.56 2.47
CA SER A 26 -8.87 8.58 2.84
C SER A 26 -9.08 8.57 4.36
N TYR A 27 -10.34 8.63 4.79
CA TYR A 27 -10.78 8.53 6.17
C TYR A 27 -11.90 7.49 6.31
N ALA A 28 -12.23 7.10 7.54
CA ALA A 28 -13.37 6.22 7.78
C ALA A 28 -14.66 6.87 7.25
N THR A 29 -15.38 6.18 6.36
CA THR A 29 -16.62 6.64 5.68
C THR A 29 -16.48 7.83 4.73
N MET A 30 -15.31 8.47 4.64
CA MET A 30 -15.14 9.74 3.93
C MET A 30 -13.84 9.80 3.15
N SER A 31 -13.86 10.36 1.94
CA SER A 31 -12.67 10.74 1.19
C SER A 31 -12.67 12.24 0.94
N ILE A 32 -11.55 12.89 1.27
CA ILE A 32 -11.30 14.30 0.94
C ILE A 32 -10.43 14.32 -0.31
N LEU A 33 -10.85 15.06 -1.33
CA LEU A 33 -10.23 15.15 -2.64
C LEU A 33 -9.98 16.61 -3.00
N ASN A 34 -8.95 16.85 -3.80
CA ASN A 34 -8.69 18.18 -4.35
C ASN A 34 -9.73 18.55 -5.42
N THR A 35 -10.24 19.78 -5.41
CA THR A 35 -11.13 20.36 -6.43
C THR A 35 -10.56 20.27 -7.84
N ASN A 36 -9.23 20.27 -8.01
CA ASN A 36 -8.54 20.10 -9.29
C ASN A 36 -8.83 18.77 -9.99
N LEU A 37 -9.40 17.79 -9.28
CA LEU A 37 -9.83 16.51 -9.86
C LEU A 37 -11.19 16.62 -10.56
N LEU A 38 -11.96 17.67 -10.31
CA LEU A 38 -13.24 17.90 -10.97
C LEU A 38 -13.01 18.31 -12.43
N HIS A 39 -13.72 17.65 -13.34
CA HIS A 39 -13.62 17.90 -14.77
C HIS A 39 -14.96 17.71 -15.45
N SER A 40 -15.16 18.44 -16.55
CA SER A 40 -16.31 18.23 -17.45
C SER A 40 -16.08 16.97 -18.29
N ALA A 41 -17.16 16.36 -18.79
CA ALA A 41 -17.11 15.18 -19.65
C ALA A 41 -16.30 15.38 -20.95
N VAL A 42 -16.03 16.62 -21.34
CA VAL A 42 -15.22 16.96 -22.53
C VAL A 42 -13.72 16.72 -22.29
N ILE A 43 -13.26 16.75 -21.03
CA ILE A 43 -11.85 16.59 -20.69
C ILE A 43 -11.57 15.10 -20.43
N ILE A 44 -11.17 14.41 -21.50
CA ILE A 44 -10.99 12.95 -21.50
C ILE A 44 -9.77 12.50 -20.70
N ASP A 45 -8.66 13.23 -20.75
CA ASP A 45 -7.40 12.83 -20.12
C ASP A 45 -7.52 12.77 -18.58
N GLN A 46 -8.23 13.75 -18.01
CA GLN A 46 -8.43 13.86 -16.56
C GLN A 46 -9.31 12.73 -15.99
N CYS A 47 -10.09 12.06 -16.84
CA CYS A 47 -10.94 10.94 -16.45
C CYS A 47 -10.14 9.79 -15.83
N TYR A 48 -9.01 9.44 -16.43
CA TYR A 48 -8.14 8.35 -15.96
C TYR A 48 -7.51 8.67 -14.61
N ILE A 49 -6.98 9.89 -14.47
CA ILE A 49 -6.34 10.36 -13.24
C ILE A 49 -7.35 10.39 -12.09
N THR A 50 -8.49 11.05 -12.31
CA THR A 50 -9.53 11.23 -11.29
C THR A 50 -10.11 9.90 -10.83
N ARG A 51 -10.46 9.01 -11.76
CA ARG A 51 -11.02 7.69 -11.41
C ARG A 51 -10.01 6.80 -10.69
N ARG A 52 -8.73 6.83 -11.09
CA ARG A 52 -7.67 6.10 -10.37
C ARG A 52 -7.50 6.63 -8.94
N VAL A 53 -7.50 7.95 -8.76
CA VAL A 53 -7.43 8.58 -7.44
C VAL A 53 -8.63 8.22 -6.56
N MET A 54 -9.85 8.26 -7.11
CA MET A 54 -11.06 7.85 -6.39
C MET A 54 -11.04 6.36 -6.02
N ALA A 55 -10.60 5.48 -6.94
CA ALA A 55 -10.47 4.06 -6.67
C ALA A 55 -9.44 3.79 -5.56
N GLN A 56 -8.32 4.50 -5.58
CA GLN A 56 -7.30 4.44 -4.53
C GLN A 56 -7.87 4.89 -3.17
N ALA A 57 -8.63 5.99 -3.14
CA ALA A 57 -9.23 6.49 -1.91
C ALA A 57 -10.19 5.47 -1.28
N ILE A 58 -11.01 4.79 -2.10
CA ILE A 58 -11.90 3.73 -1.62
C ILE A 58 -11.10 2.51 -1.14
N ALA A 59 -10.08 2.08 -1.89
CA ALA A 59 -9.26 0.93 -1.52
C ALA A 59 -8.56 1.12 -0.16
N GLU A 60 -8.11 2.34 0.14
CA GLU A 60 -7.52 2.70 1.43
C GLU A 60 -8.49 2.70 2.61
N GLN A 61 -9.78 2.91 2.35
CA GLN A 61 -10.78 2.80 3.41
C GLN A 61 -10.92 1.35 3.91
N PHE A 62 -10.75 0.36 3.02
CA PHE A 62 -10.65 -1.05 3.41
C PHE A 62 -9.32 -1.35 4.11
N PHE A 63 -8.21 -1.00 3.45
CA PHE A 63 -6.86 -1.24 3.95
C PHE A 63 -6.15 0.09 4.20
N GLY A 64 -6.16 0.54 5.45
CA GLY A 64 -5.68 1.85 5.88
C GLY A 64 -6.56 2.44 6.97
N CYS A 65 -7.90 2.37 6.80
CA CYS A 65 -8.86 2.79 7.82
C CYS A 65 -9.49 1.61 8.57
N PHE A 66 -10.11 0.66 7.85
CA PHE A 66 -10.81 -0.46 8.49
C PHE A 66 -9.83 -1.49 9.05
N ILE A 67 -8.90 -1.96 8.22
CA ILE A 67 -7.72 -2.70 8.66
C ILE A 67 -6.55 -1.71 8.72
N SER A 68 -5.93 -1.56 9.89
CA SER A 68 -4.84 -0.59 10.11
C SER A 68 -3.52 -1.30 10.41
N MET A 69 -2.40 -0.60 10.22
CA MET A 69 -1.07 -1.16 10.53
C MET A 69 -0.91 -1.37 12.04
N GLN A 70 -0.26 -2.47 12.44
CA GLN A 70 0.06 -2.73 13.84
C GLN A 70 1.24 -1.87 14.33
N ASN A 71 2.31 -1.79 13.53
CA ASN A 71 3.51 -1.02 13.83
C ASN A 71 3.85 -0.08 12.67
N TRP A 72 4.68 0.94 12.92
CA TRP A 72 5.16 1.86 11.87
C TRP A 72 5.98 1.17 10.79
N SER A 73 6.71 0.11 11.13
CA SER A 73 7.45 -0.70 10.17
C SER A 73 6.54 -1.44 9.18
N ASP A 74 5.25 -1.61 9.50
CA ASP A 74 4.24 -2.24 8.64
C ASP A 74 3.50 -1.24 7.74
N MET A 75 3.88 0.04 7.75
CA MET A 75 3.22 1.11 7.00
C MET A 75 3.10 0.83 5.49
N TRP A 76 4.09 0.14 4.92
CA TRP A 76 4.09 -0.21 3.51
C TRP A 76 2.93 -1.14 3.14
N LEU A 77 2.49 -2.01 4.07
CA LEU A 77 1.63 -3.14 3.76
C LEU A 77 0.17 -2.73 3.44
N PRO A 78 -0.56 -1.97 4.30
CA PRO A 78 -1.90 -1.49 3.94
C PRO A 78 -1.89 -0.65 2.65
N LYS A 79 -0.84 0.15 2.45
CA LYS A 79 -0.70 0.97 1.24
C LYS A 79 -0.46 0.11 0.00
N ALA A 80 0.37 -0.93 0.09
CA ALA A 80 0.61 -1.86 -1.02
C ALA A 80 -0.66 -2.60 -1.42
N ILE A 81 -1.43 -3.09 -0.44
CA ILE A 81 -2.68 -3.81 -0.70
C ILE A 81 -3.70 -2.87 -1.36
N SER A 82 -3.89 -1.66 -0.85
CA SER A 82 -4.81 -0.69 -1.45
C SER A 82 -4.40 -0.29 -2.87
N GLN A 83 -3.11 -0.04 -3.12
CA GLN A 83 -2.59 0.25 -4.46
C GLN A 83 -2.72 -0.94 -5.42
N TYR A 84 -2.52 -2.16 -4.93
CA TYR A 84 -2.71 -3.37 -5.72
C TYR A 84 -4.18 -3.55 -6.14
N LEU A 85 -5.13 -3.35 -5.21
CA LEU A 85 -6.56 -3.40 -5.50
C LEU A 85 -6.99 -2.30 -6.48
N CYS A 86 -6.45 -1.09 -6.31
CA CYS A 86 -6.63 0.00 -7.27
C CYS A 86 -6.08 -0.38 -8.66
N GLY A 87 -4.89 -1.01 -8.71
CA GLY A 87 -4.30 -1.54 -9.93
C GLY A 87 -5.19 -2.57 -10.63
N LEU A 88 -5.77 -3.52 -9.89
CA LEU A 88 -6.73 -4.49 -10.43
C LEU A 88 -7.98 -3.81 -11.00
N HIS A 89 -8.50 -2.78 -10.32
CA HIS A 89 -9.62 -1.98 -10.81
C HIS A 89 -9.25 -1.24 -12.10
N CYS A 90 -8.10 -0.57 -12.13
CA CYS A 90 -7.61 0.14 -13.30
C CYS A 90 -7.39 -0.80 -14.49
N LYS A 91 -6.82 -1.99 -14.27
CA LYS A 91 -6.65 -3.03 -15.29
C LYS A 91 -7.99 -3.46 -15.90
N LYS A 92 -9.04 -3.59 -15.08
CA LYS A 92 -10.40 -3.95 -15.53
C LYS A 92 -11.09 -2.80 -16.26
N CYS A 93 -10.91 -1.56 -15.82
CA CYS A 93 -11.67 -0.41 -16.34
C CYS A 93 -10.98 0.36 -17.47
N PHE A 94 -9.65 0.47 -17.45
CA PHE A 94 -8.86 1.24 -18.42
C PHE A 94 -8.06 0.34 -19.38
N GLY A 95 -8.00 -0.96 -19.09
CA GLY A 95 -7.34 -1.94 -19.93
C GLY A 95 -5.93 -2.31 -19.46
N ASN A 96 -5.43 -3.39 -20.02
CA ASN A 96 -4.17 -4.00 -19.58
C ASN A 96 -2.93 -3.20 -19.98
N ASN A 97 -2.97 -2.49 -21.12
CA ASN A 97 -1.81 -1.74 -21.60
C ASN A 97 -1.48 -0.54 -20.70
N GLU A 98 -2.50 0.22 -20.32
CA GLU A 98 -2.37 1.33 -19.36
C GLU A 98 -1.83 0.82 -18.02
N TYR A 99 -2.36 -0.30 -17.52
CA TYR A 99 -1.84 -0.92 -16.31
C TYR A 99 -0.35 -1.31 -16.43
N ARG A 100 0.08 -1.85 -17.58
CA ARG A 100 1.49 -2.23 -17.80
C ARG A 100 2.41 -1.02 -17.88
N GLU A 101 1.97 0.05 -18.54
CA GLU A 101 2.68 1.33 -18.55
C GLU A 101 2.87 1.83 -17.13
N TRP A 102 1.80 1.87 -16.33
CA TRP A 102 1.84 2.35 -14.96
C TRP A 102 2.81 1.57 -14.08
N ILE A 103 2.84 0.24 -14.22
CA ILE A 103 3.80 -0.62 -13.50
C ILE A 103 5.24 -0.34 -13.96
N GLN A 104 5.48 -0.21 -15.27
CA GLN A 104 6.80 0.10 -15.81
C GLN A 104 7.30 1.48 -15.34
N SER A 105 6.43 2.48 -15.36
CA SER A 105 6.73 3.83 -14.88
C SER A 105 7.07 3.83 -13.39
N ASN A 106 6.32 3.10 -12.56
CA ASN A 106 6.64 2.93 -11.13
C ASN A 106 7.99 2.21 -10.92
N LEU A 107 8.30 1.20 -11.72
CA LEU A 107 9.59 0.51 -11.67
C LEU A 107 10.75 1.47 -11.99
N ASN A 108 10.63 2.23 -13.08
CA ASN A 108 11.65 3.20 -13.47
C ASN A 108 11.86 4.26 -12.38
N ASN A 109 10.77 4.74 -11.75
CA ASN A 109 10.85 5.69 -10.64
C ASN A 109 11.59 5.11 -9.42
N VAL A 110 11.34 3.84 -9.08
CA VAL A 110 12.04 3.18 -7.97
C VAL A 110 13.52 3.00 -8.29
N VAL A 111 13.85 2.55 -9.50
CA VAL A 111 15.25 2.40 -9.95
C VAL A 111 15.98 3.74 -9.89
N HIS A 112 15.38 4.80 -10.44
CA HIS A 112 15.97 6.14 -10.41
C HIS A 112 16.21 6.63 -8.97
N TYR A 113 15.26 6.38 -8.06
CA TYR A 113 15.42 6.73 -6.65
C TYR A 113 16.58 5.94 -6.00
N GLU A 114 16.65 4.63 -6.24
CA GLU A 114 17.67 3.76 -5.63
C GLU A 114 19.08 4.05 -6.18
N GLU A 115 19.20 4.47 -7.44
CA GLU A 115 20.47 4.93 -8.03
C GLU A 115 20.98 6.23 -7.39
N GLN A 116 20.09 7.17 -7.08
CA GLN A 116 20.46 8.49 -6.55
C GLN A 116 20.66 8.50 -5.03
N TYR A 117 19.79 7.82 -4.28
CA TYR A 117 19.72 7.93 -2.82
C TYR A 117 20.01 6.60 -2.09
N GLY A 118 20.07 5.48 -2.81
CA GLY A 118 20.32 4.15 -2.25
C GLY A 118 19.05 3.33 -1.97
N GLY A 119 19.25 2.12 -1.46
CA GLY A 119 18.21 1.10 -1.34
C GLY A 119 17.07 1.48 -0.39
N ILE A 120 15.84 1.12 -0.79
CA ILE A 120 14.64 1.35 0.03
C ILE A 120 14.34 0.12 0.90
N ILE A 121 14.09 0.34 2.19
CA ILE A 121 13.76 -0.70 3.17
C ILE A 121 12.26 -0.64 3.43
N LEU A 122 11.56 -1.77 3.26
CA LEU A 122 10.11 -1.84 3.47
C LEU A 122 9.74 -2.08 4.93
N ASP A 123 10.40 -3.03 5.59
CA ASP A 123 10.22 -3.33 7.01
C ASP A 123 11.52 -3.04 7.77
N SER A 124 11.50 -1.99 8.59
CA SER A 124 12.65 -1.56 9.40
C SER A 124 12.79 -2.33 10.73
N SER A 125 11.87 -3.26 11.04
CA SER A 125 11.88 -4.00 12.31
C SER A 125 12.80 -5.21 12.29
N GLN A 126 13.06 -5.78 11.11
CA GLN A 126 13.96 -6.92 10.93
C GLN A 126 15.28 -6.46 10.31
N PRO A 127 16.41 -7.03 10.73
CA PRO A 127 17.67 -6.82 10.01
C PRO A 127 17.52 -7.36 8.58
N PRO A 128 18.11 -6.69 7.56
CA PRO A 128 18.05 -7.17 6.19
C PRO A 128 18.61 -8.59 6.11
N ALA A 129 17.93 -9.44 5.33
CA ALA A 129 18.37 -10.80 5.11
C ALA A 129 19.81 -10.82 4.58
N PRO A 130 20.69 -11.71 5.06
CA PRO A 130 22.04 -11.81 4.55
C PRO A 130 21.99 -12.12 3.06
N LEU A 131 22.78 -11.37 2.29
CA LEU A 131 22.94 -11.61 0.86
C LEU A 131 23.34 -13.08 0.63
N PRO A 132 22.82 -13.76 -0.41
CA PRO A 132 23.26 -15.09 -0.77
C PRO A 132 24.68 -15.02 -1.35
N THR A 133 25.67 -14.81 -0.49
CA THR A 133 27.08 -15.00 -0.84
C THR A 133 27.39 -16.48 -0.73
N ALA A 134 27.93 -17.04 -1.81
CA ALA A 134 28.47 -18.40 -1.85
C ALA A 134 29.33 -18.68 -0.62
N ALA A 135 29.20 -19.90 -0.10
CA ALA A 135 29.88 -20.38 1.10
C ALA A 135 31.38 -20.02 1.11
N ASN A 136 31.88 -19.73 2.32
CA ASN A 136 33.26 -19.45 2.71
C ASN A 136 33.79 -18.03 2.45
N GLN A 137 33.49 -17.13 3.38
CA GLN A 137 34.53 -16.31 4.02
C GLN A 137 34.08 -15.88 5.42
N GLY A 138 35.02 -15.97 6.37
CA GLY A 138 34.80 -15.83 7.80
C GLY A 138 34.18 -14.49 8.21
N GLY A 139 33.53 -14.51 9.37
CA GLY A 139 32.78 -13.40 9.93
C GLY A 139 33.55 -12.10 9.99
N GLY A 140 33.25 -11.21 9.07
CA GLY A 140 33.13 -9.79 9.35
C GLY A 140 31.64 -9.47 9.27
N HIS A 141 31.08 -8.84 10.30
CA HIS A 141 29.87 -8.06 10.10
C HIS A 141 30.18 -7.08 8.97
N THR A 142 29.74 -7.40 7.75
CA THR A 142 29.57 -6.38 6.73
C THR A 142 28.57 -5.43 7.35
N LYS A 143 29.08 -4.32 7.89
CA LYS A 143 28.31 -3.10 8.05
C LYS A 143 27.70 -2.91 6.67
N HIS A 144 26.45 -3.34 6.50
CA HIS A 144 25.64 -2.82 5.43
C HIS A 144 25.86 -1.32 5.55
N THR A 145 26.32 -0.72 4.46
CA THR A 145 26.25 0.71 4.28
C THR A 145 24.78 1.02 4.54
N GLU A 146 24.44 1.36 5.79
CA GLU A 146 23.26 2.15 6.06
C GLU A 146 23.52 3.33 5.13
N THR A 147 22.88 3.32 3.97
CA THR A 147 22.75 4.50 3.13
C THR A 147 22.29 5.53 4.13
N GLN A 148 23.21 6.41 4.51
CA GLN A 148 23.13 7.17 5.74
C GLN A 148 22.08 8.24 5.47
N PHE A 149 20.82 7.81 5.49
CA PHE A 149 19.68 8.66 5.28
C PHE A 149 19.80 9.71 6.37
N TYR A 150 19.82 10.97 5.95
CA TYR A 150 19.91 12.10 6.86
C TYR A 150 18.83 12.00 7.97
N PHE A 151 17.69 11.38 7.64
CA PHE A 151 16.62 11.09 8.57
C PHE A 151 16.50 9.61 8.91
N SER A 152 16.16 9.32 10.15
CA SER A 152 15.90 7.95 10.61
C SER A 152 14.68 7.35 9.91
N ILE A 153 14.83 6.12 9.43
CA ILE A 153 13.74 5.33 8.84
C ILE A 153 12.84 4.65 9.87
N LYS A 154 13.19 4.71 11.16
CA LYS A 154 12.45 4.04 12.24
C LYS A 154 11.20 4.79 12.67
N ASN A 155 11.18 6.11 12.49
CA ASN A 155 10.09 6.98 12.92
C ASN A 155 9.37 7.56 11.70
N LEU A 156 8.04 7.47 11.69
CA LEU A 156 7.21 8.00 10.60
C LEU A 156 7.45 9.50 10.36
N HIS A 157 7.53 10.27 11.44
CA HIS A 157 7.63 11.73 11.36
C HIS A 157 8.97 12.26 10.86
N THR A 158 9.99 11.40 10.81
CA THR A 158 11.31 11.78 10.26
C THR A 158 11.46 11.36 8.81
N LEU A 159 10.59 10.51 8.28
CA LEU A 159 10.71 10.04 6.90
C LEU A 159 10.53 11.18 5.88
N SER A 160 11.45 11.23 4.92
CA SER A 160 11.34 12.15 3.78
C SER A 160 10.10 11.79 2.94
N PRO A 161 9.30 12.77 2.49
CA PRO A 161 8.17 12.52 1.59
C PRO A 161 8.56 11.78 0.31
N LEU A 162 9.74 12.09 -0.25
CA LEU A 162 10.28 11.42 -1.43
C LEU A 162 10.57 9.94 -1.16
N TYR A 163 11.10 9.63 0.03
CA TYR A 163 11.33 8.25 0.45
C TYR A 163 10.01 7.49 0.59
N ILE A 164 8.99 8.11 1.21
CA ILE A 164 7.67 7.50 1.38
C ILE A 164 7.03 7.17 0.03
N GLU A 165 7.11 8.09 -0.93
CA GLU A 165 6.56 7.87 -2.27
C GLU A 165 7.27 6.71 -2.99
N ALA A 166 8.61 6.68 -2.94
CA ALA A 166 9.40 5.60 -3.53
C ALA A 166 9.13 4.25 -2.83
N MET A 167 9.00 4.26 -1.50
CA MET A 167 8.64 3.09 -0.69
C MET A 167 7.28 2.52 -1.09
N TYR A 168 6.27 3.35 -1.29
CA TYR A 168 4.96 2.89 -1.75
C TYR A 168 5.00 2.29 -3.15
N LYS A 169 5.72 2.93 -4.09
CA LYS A 169 5.92 2.37 -5.44
C LYS A 169 6.62 1.00 -5.38
N LYS A 170 7.67 0.86 -4.57
CA LYS A 170 8.36 -0.42 -4.36
C LYS A 170 7.45 -1.47 -3.72
N ALA A 171 6.65 -1.06 -2.74
CA ALA A 171 5.72 -1.93 -2.04
C ALA A 171 4.65 -2.52 -2.98
N LEU A 172 4.13 -1.73 -3.91
CA LEU A 172 3.24 -2.21 -4.98
C LEU A 172 3.93 -3.27 -5.87
N LEU A 173 5.19 -3.04 -6.26
CA LEU A 173 5.95 -3.99 -7.08
C LEU A 173 6.18 -5.31 -6.34
N VAL A 174 6.49 -5.25 -5.04
CA VAL A 174 6.61 -6.45 -4.18
C VAL A 174 5.29 -7.21 -4.11
N MET A 175 4.17 -6.52 -3.94
CA MET A 175 2.84 -7.15 -3.94
C MET A 175 2.54 -7.85 -5.28
N ARG A 176 2.93 -7.23 -6.40
CA ARG A 176 2.84 -7.84 -7.73
C ARG A 176 3.76 -9.07 -7.88
N MET A 177 4.95 -9.05 -7.29
CA MET A 177 5.83 -10.24 -7.28
C MET A 177 5.23 -11.38 -6.48
N LEU A 178 4.58 -11.08 -5.34
CA LEU A 178 3.84 -12.06 -4.54
C LEU A 178 2.69 -12.68 -5.35
N GLU A 179 1.90 -11.84 -6.04
CA GLU A 179 0.85 -12.31 -6.97
C GLU A 179 1.41 -13.28 -8.02
N HIS A 180 2.58 -13.01 -8.61
CA HIS A 180 3.16 -13.90 -9.62
C HIS A 180 3.66 -15.23 -9.05
N ARG A 181 4.06 -15.27 -7.78
CA ARG A 181 4.56 -16.50 -7.13
C ARG A 181 3.45 -17.36 -6.56
N ILE A 182 2.46 -16.76 -5.92
CA ILE A 182 1.39 -17.47 -5.19
C ILE A 182 0.15 -17.64 -6.07
N GLY A 183 -0.11 -16.69 -6.96
CA GLY A 183 -1.32 -16.61 -7.77
C GLY A 183 -2.32 -15.58 -7.21
N GLN A 184 -3.03 -14.92 -8.13
CA GLN A 184 -3.99 -13.86 -7.81
C GLN A 184 -5.15 -14.36 -6.93
N GLU A 185 -5.69 -15.55 -7.20
CA GLU A 185 -6.85 -16.08 -6.47
C GLU A 185 -6.55 -16.33 -4.99
N LEU A 186 -5.42 -16.99 -4.70
CA LEU A 186 -4.97 -17.25 -3.34
C LEU A 186 -4.66 -15.94 -2.59
N LEU A 187 -4.03 -14.98 -3.27
CA LEU A 187 -3.78 -13.66 -2.67
C LEU A 187 -5.09 -12.94 -2.30
N LEU A 188 -6.09 -12.97 -3.18
CA LEU A 188 -7.42 -12.41 -2.89
C LEU A 188 -8.13 -13.16 -1.76
N GLN A 189 -7.96 -14.48 -1.65
CA GLN A 189 -8.49 -15.26 -0.53
C GLN A 189 -7.87 -14.81 0.80
N VAL A 190 -6.57 -14.53 0.84
CA VAL A 190 -5.89 -13.99 2.03
C VAL A 190 -6.50 -12.63 2.42
N PHE A 191 -6.67 -11.70 1.47
CA PHE A 191 -7.28 -10.40 1.75
C PHE A 191 -8.71 -10.53 2.27
N ASN A 192 -9.52 -11.40 1.66
CA ASN A 192 -10.91 -11.63 2.07
C ASN A 192 -10.99 -12.26 3.46
N LYS A 193 -10.07 -13.18 3.79
CA LYS A 193 -9.95 -13.76 5.13
C LYS A 193 -9.65 -12.68 6.17
N GLN A 194 -8.70 -11.78 5.90
CA GLN A 194 -8.38 -10.68 6.81
C GLN A 194 -9.57 -9.73 7.01
N LEU A 195 -10.27 -9.37 5.92
CA LEU A 195 -11.47 -8.54 6.01
C LEU A 195 -12.59 -9.23 6.80
N SER A 196 -12.80 -10.53 6.63
CA SER A 196 -13.80 -11.28 7.39
C SER A 196 -13.47 -11.31 8.89
N LEU A 197 -12.21 -11.54 9.24
CA LEU A 197 -11.75 -11.50 10.64
C LEU A 197 -11.94 -10.10 11.26
N ALA A 198 -11.59 -9.04 10.52
CA ALA A 198 -11.78 -7.66 10.95
C ALA A 198 -13.27 -7.30 11.11
N THR A 199 -14.14 -7.72 10.19
CA THR A 199 -15.60 -7.52 10.29
C THR A 199 -16.19 -8.23 11.50
N ASN A 200 -15.77 -9.47 11.76
CA ASN A 200 -16.21 -10.19 12.95
C ASN A 200 -15.75 -9.48 14.21
N ALA A 201 -14.49 -9.03 14.27
CA ALA A 201 -13.95 -8.29 15.41
C ALA A 201 -14.68 -6.96 15.68
N ALA A 202 -14.98 -6.20 14.62
CA ALA A 202 -15.66 -4.91 14.71
C ALA A 202 -17.09 -5.00 15.28
N SER A 203 -17.76 -6.16 15.11
CA SER A 203 -19.09 -6.40 15.68
C SER A 203 -19.10 -6.72 17.18
N GLN A 204 -17.94 -7.07 17.75
CA GLN A 204 -17.80 -7.52 19.12
C GLN A 204 -17.55 -6.35 20.08
N LYS A 205 -17.96 -6.51 21.33
CA LYS A 205 -17.74 -5.50 22.39
C LYS A 205 -16.25 -5.29 22.66
N ILE A 206 -15.89 -4.03 22.96
CA ILE A 206 -14.56 -3.64 23.48
C ILE A 206 -14.30 -4.46 24.75
N GLY A 207 -13.34 -5.39 24.69
CA GLY A 207 -13.02 -6.33 25.80
C GLY A 207 -12.92 -7.80 25.40
N SER A 208 -13.35 -8.15 24.18
CA SER A 208 -13.25 -9.52 23.65
C SER A 208 -11.82 -9.95 23.26
N GLY A 209 -10.86 -9.01 23.19
CA GLY A 209 -9.50 -9.27 22.70
C GLY A 209 -9.39 -9.48 21.17
N LEU A 210 -10.52 -9.61 20.47
CA LEU A 210 -10.58 -9.91 19.04
C LEU A 210 -10.23 -8.71 18.15
N TRP A 211 -10.20 -7.50 18.70
CA TRP A 211 -9.91 -6.27 17.96
C TRP A 211 -8.49 -6.24 17.37
N ILE A 212 -7.59 -7.09 17.85
CA ILE A 212 -6.27 -7.28 17.25
C ILE A 212 -6.35 -7.76 15.79
N HIS A 213 -7.46 -8.40 15.39
CA HIS A 213 -7.70 -8.81 14.01
C HIS A 213 -8.06 -7.65 13.07
N MET A 214 -8.26 -6.44 13.59
CA MET A 214 -8.34 -5.22 12.79
C MET A 214 -6.97 -4.60 12.50
N LEU A 215 -5.91 -5.18 13.07
CA LEU A 215 -4.52 -4.78 12.82
C LEU A 215 -3.85 -5.77 11.86
N ILE A 216 -3.05 -5.24 10.95
CA ILE A 216 -2.21 -6.02 10.05
C ILE A 216 -0.74 -5.70 10.28
N SER A 217 0.07 -6.75 10.39
CA SER A 217 1.53 -6.67 10.42
C SER A 217 2.17 -7.58 9.38
N THR A 218 3.39 -7.26 8.97
CA THR A 218 4.19 -8.04 8.03
C THR A 218 4.31 -9.50 8.48
N ASN A 219 4.49 -9.73 9.78
CA ASN A 219 4.56 -11.08 10.36
C ASN A 219 3.24 -11.84 10.25
N THR A 220 2.11 -11.21 10.58
CA THR A 220 0.79 -11.85 10.46
C THR A 220 0.40 -12.13 9.02
N PHE A 221 0.76 -11.23 8.10
CA PHE A 221 0.50 -11.37 6.68
C PHE A 221 1.37 -12.47 6.05
N SER A 222 2.67 -12.50 6.36
CA SER A 222 3.59 -13.54 5.90
C SER A 222 3.17 -14.94 6.36
N LYS A 223 2.63 -15.09 7.58
CA LYS A 223 2.08 -16.36 8.08
C LYS A 223 0.74 -16.76 7.44
N ALA A 224 0.03 -15.80 6.83
CA ALA A 224 -1.27 -16.03 6.22
C ALA A 224 -1.17 -16.43 4.74
N ILE A 225 -0.03 -16.11 4.11
CA ILE A 225 0.39 -16.56 2.79
C ILE A 225 0.99 -17.96 2.89
#